data_AF-A0A9W7A500-F1
#
_entry.id   AF-A0A9W7A500-F1
#
_cell.length_a   1.000
_cell.length_b   1.000
_cell.length_c   1.000
_cell.angle_alpha   90.00
_cell.angle_beta   90.00
_cell.angle_gamma   90.00
#
_symmetry.space_group_name_H-M   'P 1'
#
loop_
_entity.id
_entity.type
_entity.pdbx_description
1 polymer ?
#
loop_
_entity_poly.entity_id
_entity_poly.type
_entity_poly.pdbx_seq_one_letter_code
_entity_poly.pdbx_strand_id
1 'polypeptide(L)'
;MSSLLRFVIWLLFLPSSIAFLPSAFTRSTTHLNSLHGTNSVFLPIDQLTSQSWSPVAVPLLGCYPEVSTSTYTAKSGSSISQAGEWSLSFENCDPTLGGMGQAIIEGNTAIYNRPYGEFVGFIANGVDVGITLPLDDIEVLFIVDKSTRICPERRFYVTDENGMLKVKAGNGGEECLGEVVMVKVPWVEEMGGKKTGFSEEEEYF
;
A
#
# COMPACT_ATOMS: atom_id res chain seq x y z
N MET A 1 38.34 -13.02 51.68
CA MET A 1 38.16 -11.98 50.64
C MET A 1 36.82 -12.29 49.98
N SER A 2 35.68 -11.94 50.57
CA SER A 2 35.02 -10.62 50.67
C SER A 2 34.60 -10.02 49.32
N SER A 3 33.30 -9.73 49.22
CA SER A 3 32.59 -8.78 48.33
C SER A 3 31.66 -9.46 47.30
N LEU A 4 30.39 -9.71 47.64
CA LEU A 4 29.24 -8.78 47.51
C LEU A 4 28.92 -8.42 46.05
N LEU A 5 28.17 -9.29 45.37
CA LEU A 5 27.43 -8.90 44.16
C LEU A 5 26.05 -8.39 44.56
N ARG A 6 25.79 -7.15 44.14
CA ARG A 6 24.63 -6.33 44.54
C ARG A 6 23.38 -6.72 43.76
N PHE A 7 22.28 -6.76 44.49
CA PHE A 7 20.90 -6.68 44.00
C PHE A 7 20.72 -5.43 43.13
N VAL A 8 20.16 -5.60 41.93
CA VAL A 8 19.57 -4.50 41.15
C VAL A 8 18.05 -4.68 41.20
N ILE A 9 17.44 -3.81 42.00
CA ILE A 9 16.00 -3.59 42.12
C ILE A 9 15.57 -2.82 40.88
N TRP A 10 14.70 -3.40 40.06
CA TRP A 10 13.91 -2.61 39.11
C TRP A 10 12.67 -2.09 39.83
N LEU A 11 12.70 -0.79 40.13
CA LEU A 11 11.56 -0.03 40.63
C LEU A 11 10.51 0.09 39.52
N LEU A 12 9.29 -0.36 39.82
CA LEU A 12 8.07 -0.06 39.07
C LEU A 12 7.86 1.46 39.04
N PHE A 13 7.97 2.05 37.85
CA PHE A 13 7.42 3.38 37.58
C PHE A 13 6.08 3.21 36.87
N LEU A 14 4.99 3.31 37.63
CA LEU A 14 3.70 3.74 37.13
C LEU A 14 3.58 5.25 37.38
N PRO A 15 3.48 6.10 36.35
CA PRO A 15 2.89 7.40 36.52
C PRO A 15 1.44 7.37 36.03
N SER A 16 0.55 7.53 37.01
CA SER A 16 -0.59 8.43 36.95
C SER A 16 -1.61 8.22 35.82
N SER A 17 -2.69 7.52 36.16
CA SER A 17 -3.98 7.68 35.50
C SER A 17 -4.41 9.16 35.55
N ILE A 18 -4.17 9.89 34.46
CA ILE A 18 -4.84 11.16 34.22
C ILE A 18 -6.29 10.81 33.90
N ALA A 19 -7.16 10.96 34.90
CA ALA A 19 -8.59 10.96 34.66
C ALA A 19 -8.92 12.17 33.79
N PHE A 20 -9.13 11.94 32.48
CA PHE A 20 -9.79 12.89 31.62
C PHE A 20 -11.23 13.04 32.13
N LEU A 21 -11.48 14.11 32.88
CA LEU A 21 -12.84 14.59 33.08
C LEU A 21 -13.37 14.97 31.69
N PRO A 22 -14.48 14.39 31.20
CA PRO A 22 -15.11 14.90 29.99
C PRO A 22 -15.54 16.32 30.31
N SER A 23 -14.86 17.31 29.74
CA SER A 23 -15.39 18.66 29.70
C SER A 23 -16.74 18.54 28.99
N ALA A 24 -17.82 18.70 29.75
CA ALA A 24 -19.15 18.74 29.20
C ALA A 24 -19.17 19.93 28.25
N PHE A 25 -18.99 19.65 26.97
CA PHE A 25 -19.18 20.62 25.90
C PHE A 25 -20.67 20.91 25.86
N THR A 26 -21.10 21.89 26.65
CA THR A 26 -22.42 22.48 26.53
C THR A 26 -22.45 23.14 25.16
N ARG A 27 -22.94 22.41 24.14
CA ARG A 27 -23.34 23.00 22.87
C ARG A 27 -24.38 24.07 23.21
N SER A 28 -23.97 25.32 23.22
CA SER A 28 -24.91 26.44 23.12
C SER A 28 -25.68 26.25 21.84
N THR A 29 -26.93 25.80 21.96
CA THR A 29 -27.93 25.83 20.88
C THR A 29 -28.44 27.25 20.70
N THR A 30 -27.52 28.21 20.60
CA THR A 30 -27.82 29.40 19.83
C THR A 30 -28.09 28.89 18.43
N HIS A 31 -29.34 29.03 17.97
CA HIS A 31 -29.78 28.85 16.59
C HIS A 31 -28.90 29.73 15.69
N LEU A 32 -27.67 29.27 15.42
CA LEU A 32 -26.90 29.71 14.28
C LEU A 32 -27.73 29.24 13.10
N ASN A 33 -28.33 30.20 12.41
CA ASN A 33 -28.98 30.04 11.13
C ASN A 33 -28.32 28.87 10.40
N SER A 34 -29.07 27.78 10.20
CA SER A 34 -28.62 26.68 9.38
C SER A 34 -28.06 27.30 8.10
N LEU A 35 -26.79 27.01 7.77
CA LEU A 35 -26.15 27.45 6.50
C LEU A 35 -27.00 27.06 5.28
N HIS A 36 -27.91 26.12 5.48
CA HIS A 36 -28.96 25.74 4.59
C HIS A 36 -30.17 26.67 4.76
N GLY A 37 -30.19 27.77 3.98
CA GLY A 37 -31.37 28.63 3.85
C GLY A 37 -32.60 27.88 3.29
N THR A 38 -33.72 28.58 3.12
CA THR A 38 -35.00 28.01 2.62
C THR A 38 -34.92 27.41 1.21
N ASN A 39 -33.86 27.72 0.44
CA ASN A 39 -33.57 27.15 -0.89
C ASN A 39 -32.34 26.23 -0.87
N SER A 40 -32.06 25.58 0.25
CA SER A 40 -30.87 24.76 0.38
C SER A 40 -30.92 23.51 -0.49
N VAL A 41 -29.84 23.32 -1.24
CA VAL A 41 -29.56 22.09 -1.98
C VAL A 41 -29.02 21.08 -0.98
N PHE A 42 -29.56 19.86 -0.98
CA PHE A 42 -29.08 18.78 -0.12
C PHE A 42 -27.61 18.47 -0.42
N LEU A 43 -26.78 18.42 0.62
CA LEU A 43 -25.41 17.92 0.49
C LEU A 43 -25.48 16.39 0.47
N PRO A 44 -25.07 15.71 -0.63
CA PRO A 44 -24.96 14.27 -0.62
C PRO A 44 -23.85 13.87 0.37
N ILE A 45 -24.23 13.19 1.44
CA ILE A 45 -23.31 12.66 2.44
C ILE A 45 -23.32 11.14 2.28
N ASP A 46 -22.12 10.57 2.13
CA ASP A 46 -21.89 9.14 2.20
C ASP A 46 -21.01 8.83 3.41
N GLN A 47 -21.36 7.80 4.17
CA GLN A 47 -20.67 7.41 5.39
C GLN A 47 -20.12 6.00 5.21
N LEU A 48 -18.81 5.86 5.43
CA LEU A 48 -18.15 4.57 5.38
C LEU A 48 -18.69 3.61 6.44
N THR A 49 -18.71 2.34 6.08
CA THR A 49 -19.04 1.25 7.00
C THR A 49 -17.76 0.56 7.49
N SER A 50 -17.86 -0.23 8.55
CA SER A 50 -16.75 -1.06 9.05
C SER A 50 -16.23 -2.10 8.05
N GLN A 51 -16.96 -2.32 6.95
CA GLN A 51 -16.59 -3.23 5.86
C GLN A 51 -16.03 -2.48 4.64
N SER A 52 -16.02 -1.15 4.67
CA SER A 52 -15.50 -0.34 3.57
C SER A 52 -13.98 -0.37 3.56
N TRP A 53 -13.39 -0.78 2.43
CA TRP A 53 -11.97 -0.67 2.20
C TRP A 53 -11.64 0.69 1.62
N SER A 54 -10.76 1.41 2.32
CA SER A 54 -10.31 2.72 1.89
C SER A 54 -9.26 2.59 0.79
N PRO A 55 -9.16 3.59 -0.11
CA PRO A 55 -8.06 3.63 -1.06
C PRO A 55 -6.71 3.74 -0.33
N VAL A 56 -5.66 3.23 -0.97
CA VAL A 56 -4.28 3.32 -0.48
C VAL A 56 -3.45 4.13 -1.46
N ALA A 57 -2.73 5.13 -0.96
CA ALA A 57 -1.80 5.91 -1.77
C ALA A 57 -0.43 5.21 -1.81
N VAL A 58 -0.02 4.65 -2.94
CA VAL A 58 1.20 3.85 -3.09
C VAL A 58 2.29 4.67 -3.78
N PRO A 59 3.49 4.86 -3.18
CA PRO A 59 4.58 5.58 -3.82
C PRO A 59 5.14 4.82 -5.03
N LEU A 60 5.38 5.56 -6.12
CA LEU A 60 5.97 5.02 -7.34
C LEU A 60 7.50 5.18 -7.32
N LEU A 61 8.20 4.07 -7.61
CA LEU A 61 9.65 3.98 -7.57
C LEU A 61 10.32 4.36 -8.88
N GLY A 62 9.65 4.15 -10.00
CA GLY A 62 10.28 4.23 -11.30
C GLY A 62 9.54 3.47 -12.39
N CYS A 63 10.20 3.40 -13.55
CA CYS A 63 9.87 2.49 -14.63
C CYS A 63 10.83 1.30 -14.60
N TYR A 64 10.30 0.09 -14.67
CA TYR A 64 11.02 -1.15 -14.86
C TYR A 64 11.53 -1.23 -16.31
N PRO A 65 12.73 -1.79 -16.58
CA PRO A 65 13.66 -2.45 -15.66
C PRO A 65 14.67 -1.52 -14.98
N GLU A 66 14.53 -0.20 -15.09
CA GLU A 66 15.53 0.79 -14.62
C GLU A 66 15.51 1.04 -13.11
N VAL A 67 14.56 0.43 -12.38
CA VAL A 67 14.47 0.57 -10.92
C VAL A 67 15.64 -0.16 -10.25
N SER A 68 16.51 0.59 -9.59
CA SER A 68 17.61 0.00 -8.80
C SER A 68 17.11 -0.57 -7.46
N THR A 69 17.79 -1.60 -6.97
CA THR A 69 17.54 -2.17 -5.64
C THR A 69 17.77 -1.15 -4.52
N SER A 70 18.70 -0.21 -4.72
CA SER A 70 18.95 0.87 -3.77
C SER A 70 17.76 1.83 -3.67
N THR A 71 17.18 2.23 -4.80
CA THR A 71 15.96 3.04 -4.88
C THR A 71 14.79 2.34 -4.20
N TYR A 72 14.61 1.04 -4.49
CA TYR A 72 13.56 0.22 -3.88
C TYR A 72 13.67 0.14 -2.36
N THR A 73 14.89 -0.02 -1.85
CA THR A 73 15.13 -0.18 -0.41
C THR A 73 15.02 1.16 0.33
N ALA A 74 15.49 2.25 -0.27
CA ALA A 74 15.48 3.58 0.34
C ALA A 74 14.07 4.18 0.49
N LYS A 75 13.12 3.80 -0.37
CA LYS A 75 11.76 4.34 -0.33
C LYS A 75 10.90 3.57 0.68
N SER A 76 10.42 4.23 1.72
CA SER A 76 9.36 3.68 2.57
C SER A 76 8.08 3.51 1.76
N GLY A 77 7.44 2.35 1.90
CA GLY A 77 6.12 2.12 1.33
C GLY A 77 5.00 2.67 2.21
N SER A 78 3.78 2.59 1.70
CA SER A 78 2.60 3.02 2.41
C SER A 78 2.00 1.91 3.25
N SER A 79 1.44 2.28 4.40
CA SER A 79 0.65 1.39 5.25
C SER A 79 -0.84 1.51 4.94
N ILE A 80 -1.61 0.48 5.33
CA ILE A 80 -3.05 0.44 5.12
C ILE A 80 -3.75 1.07 6.33
N SER A 81 -4.82 1.84 6.09
CA SER A 81 -5.74 2.28 7.15
C SER A 81 -6.63 1.14 7.64
N GLN A 82 -7.17 1.26 8.85
CA GLN A 82 -8.20 0.34 9.31
C GLN A 82 -9.45 0.44 8.41
N ALA A 83 -10.15 -0.68 8.22
CA ALA A 83 -11.41 -0.69 7.48
C ALA A 83 -12.44 0.25 8.12
N GLY A 84 -13.15 1.02 7.28
CA GLY A 84 -14.06 2.07 7.72
C GLY A 84 -13.41 3.41 8.08
N GLU A 85 -12.09 3.56 7.92
CA GLU A 85 -11.36 4.81 8.16
C GLU A 85 -10.59 5.27 6.93
N TRP A 86 -10.56 6.58 6.66
CA TRP A 86 -9.69 7.14 5.63
C TRP A 86 -8.41 7.66 6.27
N SER A 87 -7.26 7.14 5.84
CA SER A 87 -5.97 7.78 6.05
C SER A 87 -5.20 7.75 4.73
N LEU A 88 -5.30 8.84 3.98
CA LEU A 88 -4.50 9.06 2.78
C LEU A 88 -3.34 9.98 3.15
N SER A 89 -2.12 9.46 3.07
CA SER A 89 -0.89 10.24 3.22
C SER A 89 -0.23 10.44 1.87
N PHE A 90 -0.09 11.69 1.46
CA PHE A 90 0.55 12.10 0.20
C PHE A 90 2.03 12.44 0.41
N GLU A 91 2.71 11.66 1.26
CA GLU A 91 4.13 11.81 1.53
C GLU A 91 4.95 11.68 0.24
N ASN A 92 5.82 12.66 0.01
CA ASN A 92 6.69 12.75 -1.18
C ASN A 92 5.98 13.15 -2.49
N CYS A 93 4.85 13.85 -2.43
CA CYS A 93 4.31 14.60 -3.57
C CYS A 93 5.06 15.92 -3.85
N ASP A 94 6.20 16.16 -3.21
CA ASP A 94 7.04 17.31 -3.50
C ASP A 94 7.69 17.13 -4.88
N PRO A 95 7.29 17.92 -5.90
CA PRO A 95 7.84 17.80 -7.24
C PRO A 95 9.34 18.12 -7.30
N THR A 96 9.90 18.77 -6.27
CA THR A 96 11.33 19.09 -6.19
C THR A 96 12.20 17.90 -5.76
N LEU A 97 11.60 16.86 -5.17
CA LEU A 97 12.31 15.66 -4.72
C LEU A 97 12.45 14.59 -5.82
N GLY A 98 12.04 14.89 -7.06
CA GLY A 98 12.29 14.03 -8.23
C GLY A 98 11.62 12.65 -8.18
N GLY A 99 10.63 12.44 -7.32
CA GLY A 99 9.87 11.18 -7.26
C GLY A 99 8.80 11.09 -8.35
N MET A 100 8.50 9.89 -8.82
CA MET A 100 7.40 9.61 -9.78
C MET A 100 5.98 9.81 -9.20
N GLY A 101 5.86 10.43 -8.03
CA GLY A 101 4.58 10.62 -7.35
C GLY A 101 4.05 9.36 -6.68
N GLN A 102 2.72 9.27 -6.60
CA GLN A 102 2.00 8.18 -5.96
C GLN A 102 0.80 7.77 -6.81
N ALA A 103 0.44 6.49 -6.76
CA ALA A 103 -0.79 5.97 -7.34
C ALA A 103 -1.84 5.71 -6.25
N ILE A 104 -3.08 6.16 -6.47
CA ILE A 104 -4.20 5.83 -5.58
C ILE A 104 -4.79 4.50 -6.04
N ILE A 105 -4.68 3.48 -5.19
CA ILE A 105 -5.17 2.15 -5.47
C ILE A 105 -6.45 1.93 -4.68
N GLU A 106 -7.49 1.44 -5.37
CA GLU A 106 -8.73 1.05 -4.73
C GLU A 106 -8.49 -0.04 -3.68
N GLY A 107 -9.14 0.11 -2.52
CA GLY A 107 -9.11 -0.88 -1.47
C GLY A 107 -9.68 -2.21 -1.96
N ASN A 108 -8.94 -3.29 -1.79
CA ASN A 108 -9.32 -4.64 -2.21
C ASN A 108 -8.75 -5.69 -1.25
N THR A 109 -9.22 -6.93 -1.37
CA THR A 109 -8.78 -8.04 -0.52
C THR A 109 -7.28 -8.34 -0.60
N ALA A 110 -6.65 -8.17 -1.76
CA ALA A 110 -5.22 -8.50 -1.92
C ALA A 110 -4.33 -7.56 -1.09
N ILE A 111 -4.75 -6.30 -0.94
CA ILE A 111 -4.11 -5.31 -0.08
C ILE A 111 -4.56 -5.52 1.37
N TYR A 112 -5.87 -5.52 1.65
CA TYR A 112 -6.42 -5.53 3.01
C TYR A 112 -6.20 -6.84 3.80
N ASN A 113 -5.90 -7.96 3.12
CA ASN A 113 -5.50 -9.20 3.81
C ASN A 113 -4.06 -9.16 4.34
N ARG A 114 -3.34 -8.03 4.20
CA ARG A 114 -1.96 -7.82 4.66
C ARG A 114 -1.90 -6.63 5.63
N PRO A 115 -2.37 -6.78 6.87
CA PRO A 115 -2.49 -5.67 7.83
C PRO A 115 -1.15 -5.00 8.19
N TYR A 116 -0.03 -5.70 7.97
CA TYR A 116 1.32 -5.19 8.19
C TYR A 116 2.10 -4.97 6.88
N GLY A 117 1.39 -4.93 5.75
CA GLY A 117 2.00 -4.74 4.44
C GLY A 117 2.61 -3.35 4.29
N GLU A 118 3.72 -3.29 3.56
CA GLU A 118 4.39 -2.04 3.18
C GLU A 118 4.40 -1.95 1.65
N PHE A 119 3.54 -1.11 1.08
CA PHE A 119 3.28 -1.13 -0.36
C PHE A 119 4.08 -0.07 -1.13
N VAL A 120 4.71 -0.50 -2.21
CA VAL A 120 5.35 0.36 -3.22
C VAL A 120 4.90 -0.07 -4.62
N GLY A 121 5.05 0.80 -5.60
CA GLY A 121 4.73 0.47 -6.98
C GLY A 121 5.79 0.90 -7.99
N PHE A 122 5.74 0.30 -9.16
CA PHE A 122 6.51 0.72 -10.32
C PHE A 122 5.71 0.43 -11.59
N ILE A 123 6.04 1.15 -12.66
CA ILE A 123 5.42 0.96 -13.97
C ILE A 123 6.33 0.04 -14.78
N ALA A 124 5.78 -0.89 -15.55
CA ALA A 124 6.54 -1.74 -16.45
C ALA A 124 5.80 -1.87 -17.77
N ASN A 125 6.53 -2.00 -18.88
CA ASN A 125 5.91 -2.51 -20.10
C ASN A 125 5.56 -3.99 -19.91
N GLY A 126 4.38 -4.43 -20.37
CA GLY A 126 3.93 -5.82 -20.23
C GLY A 126 4.93 -6.84 -20.79
N VAL A 127 5.59 -6.55 -21.91
CA VAL A 127 6.58 -7.42 -22.55
C VAL A 127 7.82 -7.62 -21.66
N ASP A 128 8.29 -6.58 -20.98
CA ASP A 128 9.49 -6.65 -20.13
C ASP A 128 9.33 -7.60 -18.93
N VAL A 129 8.09 -7.87 -18.54
CA VAL A 129 7.72 -8.74 -17.41
C VAL A 129 7.05 -10.03 -17.87
N GLY A 130 7.02 -10.31 -19.18
CA GLY A 130 6.45 -11.53 -19.73
C GLY A 130 4.92 -11.60 -19.67
N ILE A 131 4.24 -10.45 -19.57
CA ILE A 131 2.78 -10.37 -19.63
C ILE A 131 2.36 -10.17 -21.09
N THR A 132 1.71 -11.19 -21.67
CA THR A 132 1.13 -11.09 -23.00
C THR A 132 -0.16 -10.27 -22.95
N LEU A 133 -0.13 -9.08 -23.55
CA LEU A 133 -1.28 -8.20 -23.73
C LEU A 133 -1.62 -8.06 -25.22
N PRO A 134 -2.81 -7.55 -25.59
CA PRO A 134 -3.18 -7.39 -27.00
C PRO A 134 -2.29 -6.43 -27.80
N LEU A 135 -1.58 -5.53 -27.11
CA LEU A 135 -0.60 -4.61 -27.69
C LEU A 135 0.71 -4.73 -26.89
N ASP A 136 1.83 -4.61 -27.59
CA ASP A 136 3.18 -4.81 -27.04
C ASP A 136 3.66 -3.61 -26.20
N ASP A 137 3.02 -2.45 -26.30
CA ASP A 137 3.45 -1.18 -25.69
C ASP A 137 2.65 -0.78 -24.44
N ILE A 138 1.87 -1.71 -23.87
CA ILE A 138 1.01 -1.39 -22.73
C ILE A 138 1.81 -1.38 -21.43
N GLU A 139 1.85 -0.21 -20.81
CA GLU A 139 2.36 -0.04 -19.46
C GLU A 139 1.38 -0.58 -18.42
N VAL A 140 1.90 -1.32 -17.46
CA VAL A 140 1.16 -1.89 -16.33
C VAL A 140 1.75 -1.40 -15.02
N LEU A 141 0.89 -1.20 -14.03
CA LEU A 141 1.29 -0.79 -12.69
C LEU A 141 1.41 -2.00 -11.78
N PHE A 142 2.62 -2.27 -11.30
CA PHE A 142 2.89 -3.28 -10.29
C PHE A 142 2.78 -2.68 -8.90
N ILE A 143 2.13 -3.41 -7.99
CA ILE A 143 2.09 -3.11 -6.56
C ILE A 143 2.75 -4.27 -5.82
N VAL A 144 3.72 -3.91 -4.98
CA VAL A 144 4.59 -4.85 -4.27
C VAL A 144 4.48 -4.61 -2.77
N ASP A 145 4.32 -5.69 -2.01
CA ASP A 145 4.41 -5.68 -0.56
C ASP A 145 5.86 -6.00 -0.13
N LYS A 146 6.58 -4.96 0.33
CA LYS A 146 7.95 -5.03 0.82
C LYS A 146 8.09 -5.81 2.13
N SER A 147 7.00 -6.00 2.87
CA SER A 147 7.06 -6.71 4.16
C SER A 147 7.34 -8.22 3.98
N THR A 148 7.03 -8.75 2.79
CA THR A 148 7.26 -10.16 2.46
C THR A 148 8.71 -10.41 2.06
N ARG A 149 9.45 -11.14 2.90
CA ARG A 149 10.88 -11.46 2.69
C ARG A 149 11.16 -12.88 2.23
N ILE A 150 10.16 -13.75 2.30
CA ILE A 150 10.27 -15.15 1.85
C ILE A 150 9.37 -15.30 0.63
N CYS A 151 9.96 -15.74 -0.48
CA CYS A 151 9.29 -15.97 -1.75
C CYS A 151 8.12 -16.94 -1.56
N PRO A 152 6.88 -16.53 -1.83
CA PRO A 152 5.77 -17.46 -1.84
C PRO A 152 5.85 -18.39 -3.06
N GLU A 153 5.40 -19.63 -2.89
CA GLU A 153 5.22 -20.56 -4.01
C GLU A 153 4.13 -20.06 -4.95
N ARG A 154 4.34 -20.24 -6.26
CA ARG A 154 3.35 -19.96 -7.32
C ARG A 154 2.86 -18.51 -7.31
N ARG A 155 3.74 -17.58 -6.94
CA ARG A 155 3.47 -16.14 -6.96
C ARG A 155 4.66 -15.38 -7.53
N PHE A 156 4.39 -14.18 -8.02
CA PHE A 156 5.44 -13.27 -8.47
C PHE A 156 6.04 -12.53 -7.29
N TYR A 157 7.36 -12.37 -7.31
CA TYR A 157 8.10 -11.63 -6.30
C TYR A 157 9.18 -10.78 -6.97
N VAL A 158 9.72 -9.87 -6.18
CA VAL A 158 10.81 -9.00 -6.56
C VAL A 158 12.10 -9.48 -5.91
N THR A 159 13.19 -9.55 -6.67
CA THR A 159 14.53 -9.89 -6.19
C THR A 159 15.57 -8.89 -6.69
N ASP A 160 16.78 -8.97 -6.13
CA ASP A 160 17.95 -8.21 -6.58
C ASP A 160 18.74 -9.05 -7.59
N GLU A 161 18.99 -8.49 -8.78
CA GLU A 161 19.87 -9.09 -9.77
C GLU A 161 20.86 -8.03 -10.26
N ASN A 162 22.10 -8.10 -9.74
CA ASN A 162 23.18 -7.16 -10.04
C ASN A 162 22.86 -5.69 -9.67
N GLY A 163 22.15 -5.46 -8.56
CA GLY A 163 21.78 -4.12 -8.08
C GLY A 163 20.52 -3.56 -8.74
N MET A 164 19.88 -4.33 -9.62
CA MET A 164 18.66 -3.97 -10.33
C MET A 164 17.50 -4.84 -9.87
N LEU A 165 16.32 -4.23 -9.86
CA LEU A 165 15.09 -4.91 -9.49
C LEU A 165 14.71 -5.91 -10.59
N LYS A 166 14.43 -7.16 -10.21
CA LYS A 166 13.93 -8.20 -11.14
C LYS A 166 12.63 -8.81 -10.61
N VAL A 167 11.64 -8.94 -11.49
CA VAL A 167 10.41 -9.69 -11.21
C VAL A 167 10.62 -11.15 -11.62
N LYS A 168 10.30 -12.09 -10.73
CA LYS A 168 10.41 -13.54 -10.98
C LYS A 168 9.17 -14.26 -10.45
N ALA A 169 8.85 -15.40 -11.05
CA ALA A 169 7.89 -16.35 -10.50
C ALA A 169 8.59 -17.27 -9.51
N GLY A 170 7.99 -17.49 -8.35
CA GLY A 170 8.60 -18.23 -7.27
C GLY A 170 8.27 -19.70 -7.17
N ASN A 171 9.30 -20.49 -6.90
CA ASN A 171 9.20 -21.89 -6.51
C ASN A 171 9.10 -22.08 -4.99
N GLY A 172 9.06 -20.98 -4.21
CA GLY A 172 8.98 -21.00 -2.75
C GLY A 172 10.33 -21.05 -2.05
N GLY A 173 10.37 -20.53 -0.81
CA GLY A 173 11.47 -20.75 0.15
C GLY A 173 12.75 -19.93 -0.08
N GLU A 174 12.84 -19.20 -1.18
CA GLU A 174 13.92 -18.26 -1.47
C GLU A 174 13.71 -16.92 -0.74
N GLU A 175 14.75 -16.09 -0.65
CA GLU A 175 14.66 -14.72 -0.13
C GLU A 175 14.24 -13.74 -1.23
N CYS A 176 13.27 -12.86 -0.94
CA CYS A 176 12.83 -11.80 -1.83
C CYS A 176 12.89 -10.42 -1.18
N LEU A 177 12.89 -9.39 -2.05
CA LEU A 177 12.72 -8.00 -1.67
C LEU A 177 11.25 -7.61 -1.42
N GLY A 178 10.30 -8.40 -1.92
CA GLY A 178 8.87 -8.17 -1.76
C GLY A 178 8.05 -9.09 -2.65
N GLU A 179 6.76 -9.21 -2.34
CA GLU A 179 5.80 -9.99 -3.13
C GLU A 179 4.98 -9.07 -4.03
N VAL A 180 4.77 -9.43 -5.29
CA VAL A 180 3.84 -8.72 -6.18
C VAL A 180 2.42 -9.09 -5.76
N VAL A 181 1.69 -8.13 -5.19
CA VAL A 181 0.34 -8.36 -4.67
C VAL A 181 -0.74 -8.06 -5.69
N MET A 182 -0.43 -7.20 -6.66
CA MET A 182 -1.37 -6.74 -7.67
C MET A 182 -0.65 -6.18 -8.88
N VAL A 183 -1.22 -6.43 -10.06
CA VAL A 183 -0.87 -5.74 -11.31
C VAL A 183 -2.14 -5.09 -11.83
N LYS A 184 -2.09 -3.79 -12.10
CA LYS A 184 -3.17 -3.03 -12.74
C LYS A 184 -2.80 -2.83 -14.20
N VAL A 185 -3.67 -3.31 -15.09
CA VAL A 185 -3.56 -3.09 -16.53
C VAL A 185 -4.52 -1.95 -16.89
N PRO A 186 -4.06 -0.91 -17.60
CA PRO A 186 -4.94 0.15 -18.07
C PRO A 186 -5.96 -0.41 -19.08
N TRP A 187 -7.13 0.21 -19.14
CA TRP A 187 -8.10 -0.12 -20.17
C TRP A 187 -7.64 0.46 -21.51
N VAL A 188 -7.59 -0.39 -22.54
CA VAL A 188 -7.45 0.01 -23.94
C VAL A 188 -8.59 -0.63 -24.75
N GLU A 189 -9.02 0.03 -25.82
CA GLU A 189 -10.21 -0.38 -26.60
C GLU A 189 -10.02 -1.79 -27.19
N GLU A 190 -8.80 -2.12 -27.60
CA GLU A 190 -8.38 -3.38 -28.20
C GLU A 190 -8.43 -4.58 -27.23
N MET A 191 -8.50 -4.35 -25.90
CA MET A 191 -8.70 -5.42 -24.92
C MET A 191 -10.12 -5.98 -24.92
N GLY A 192 -11.09 -5.22 -25.45
CA GLY A 192 -12.50 -5.53 -25.32
C GLY A 192 -12.99 -5.45 -23.87
N GLY A 193 -13.78 -6.44 -23.43
CA GLY A 193 -14.33 -6.50 -22.07
C GLY A 193 -13.27 -6.82 -21.00
N LYS A 194 -13.63 -6.64 -19.71
CA LYS A 194 -12.73 -6.96 -18.59
C LYS A 194 -12.33 -8.45 -18.63
N LYS A 195 -11.08 -8.75 -18.98
CA LYS A 195 -10.49 -10.07 -18.74
C LYS A 195 -10.08 -10.17 -17.27
N THR A 196 -10.72 -11.06 -16.51
CA THR A 196 -10.33 -11.41 -15.14
C THR A 196 -9.66 -12.78 -15.16
N GLY A 197 -8.34 -12.82 -15.20
CA GLY A 197 -7.53 -14.05 -15.23
C GLY A 197 -6.64 -14.12 -16.46
N PHE A 198 -5.33 -14.25 -16.24
CA PHE A 198 -4.41 -14.67 -17.28
C PHE A 198 -4.61 -16.17 -17.49
N SER A 199 -5.10 -16.57 -18.66
CA SER A 199 -5.03 -17.97 -19.08
C SER A 199 -3.57 -18.25 -19.38
N GLU A 200 -2.84 -18.78 -18.40
CA GLU A 200 -1.58 -19.47 -18.68
C GLU A 200 -1.92 -20.62 -19.64
N GLU A 201 -1.32 -20.65 -20.82
CA GLU A 201 -1.38 -21.83 -21.68
C GLU A 201 -0.67 -22.97 -20.91
N GLU A 202 -1.46 -23.88 -20.34
CA GLU A 202 -1.03 -25.05 -19.54
C GLU A 202 -0.23 -26.09 -20.36
N GLU A 203 0.78 -25.69 -21.16
CA GLU A 203 1.51 -26.65 -22.00
C GLU A 203 2.94 -26.98 -21.52
N TYR A 204 3.48 -26.32 -20.48
CA TYR A 204 4.84 -26.61 -20.00
C TYR A 204 5.06 -26.44 -18.48
N PHE A 205 4.34 -27.21 -17.67
CA PHE A 205 4.75 -27.52 -16.27
C PHE A 205 4.64 -29.01 -15.98
#